data_AF-A0A6I3H5N5-F1
#
_entry.id   AF-A0A6I3H5N5-F1
#
_cell.length_a   1.000
_cell.length_b   1.000
_cell.length_c   1.000
_cell.angle_alpha   90.00
_cell.angle_beta   90.00
_cell.angle_gamma   90.00
#
_symmetry.space_group_name_H-M   'P 1'
#
loop_
_entity.id
_entity.type
_entity.pdbx_description
1 polymer ?
#
loop_
_entity_poly.entity_id
_entity_poly.type
_entity_poly.pdbx_seq_one_letter_code
_entity_poly.pdbx_strand_id
1 'polypeptide(L)'
;MRKIVSSIVASALVLLGGAVAGGSAAYAATTPTLVVSGGSTVFGLDPAVITATASTAGAVKFYAADAVVTGCEAVATTTVTPFVAKCSWVPAAAGATALKATLTPTDVANFTAVDSNVLTVKIGLAVQGVISPIHLYVDTVLASGSSGPLAPRFGVSCAITSQFIIGQTIVFRVYANNADLGGAVMDSSNTAEAYIEVAGVPDKIKMSYGNHSGVAFWTGILATGTVAPKYSTLGLISYKVTMVAKDQTKVKILSTKLVAKKVDGKRVMVDGKTVYERVSYYRTVTVTPALKGAVGTWQSNFTPSSQVTLYAVPA
;
A
#
# COMPACT_ATOMS: atom_id res chain seq x y z
N MET A 1 28.48 72.64 -6.05
CA MET A 1 28.63 72.91 -7.50
C MET A 1 29.94 72.30 -7.99
N ARG A 2 30.01 71.78 -9.24
CA ARG A 2 31.18 71.70 -10.15
C ARG A 2 32.59 71.68 -9.50
N LYS A 3 33.46 70.67 -9.63
CA LYS A 3 34.22 70.17 -10.82
C LYS A 3 35.29 69.18 -10.28
N ILE A 4 36.01 68.31 -10.98
CA ILE A 4 35.99 67.76 -12.37
C ILE A 4 36.72 66.37 -12.34
N VAL A 5 36.89 65.67 -13.47
CA VAL A 5 37.74 64.47 -13.63
C VAL A 5 39.02 64.81 -14.40
N SER A 6 40.17 64.29 -13.98
CA SER A 6 41.44 64.10 -14.74
C SER A 6 42.54 63.55 -13.81
N SER A 7 43.61 62.85 -14.23
CA SER A 7 43.84 61.98 -15.40
C SER A 7 45.22 61.31 -15.22
N ILE A 8 45.34 60.04 -15.65
CA ILE A 8 46.54 59.18 -15.63
C ILE A 8 47.82 59.88 -16.14
N VAL A 9 48.95 59.72 -15.42
CA VAL A 9 50.30 59.48 -16.01
C VAL A 9 51.06 58.50 -15.11
N ALA A 10 51.75 57.53 -15.71
CA ALA A 10 52.52 56.51 -15.01
C ALA A 10 53.95 56.98 -14.65
N SER A 11 54.51 56.42 -13.58
CA SER A 11 55.95 56.43 -13.29
C SER A 11 56.40 54.99 -13.05
N ALA A 12 57.43 54.55 -13.76
CA ALA A 12 57.83 53.15 -13.83
C ALA A 12 58.40 52.64 -12.50
N LEU A 13 57.90 51.48 -12.05
CA LEU A 13 58.45 50.77 -10.89
C LEU A 13 59.64 49.92 -11.32
N VAL A 14 60.82 50.22 -10.79
CA VAL A 14 62.04 49.44 -11.03
C VAL A 14 61.93 48.07 -10.36
N LEU A 15 62.22 47.03 -11.13
CA LEU A 15 62.37 45.65 -10.68
C LEU A 15 63.55 45.49 -9.72
N LEU A 16 63.33 44.83 -8.58
CA LEU A 16 64.25 44.10 -7.69
C LEU A 16 63.41 43.82 -6.42
N GLY A 17 63.05 42.62 -6.00
CA GLY A 17 63.61 41.29 -6.23
C GLY A 17 63.40 40.55 -4.91
N GLY A 18 62.31 39.78 -4.79
CA GLY A 18 61.92 39.12 -3.54
C GLY A 18 60.96 37.96 -3.83
N ALA A 19 61.20 36.81 -3.20
CA ALA A 19 60.58 35.55 -3.60
C ALA A 19 59.06 35.56 -3.41
N VAL A 20 58.32 35.28 -4.50
CA VAL A 20 56.89 34.98 -4.42
C VAL A 20 56.76 33.53 -3.92
N ALA A 21 56.58 33.36 -2.62
CA ALA A 21 56.09 32.10 -2.10
C ALA A 21 54.69 31.85 -2.68
N GLY A 22 54.57 30.85 -3.56
CA GLY A 22 53.32 30.47 -4.21
C GLY A 22 52.33 29.83 -3.23
N GLY A 23 51.82 30.61 -2.29
CA GLY A 23 50.69 30.24 -1.46
C GLY A 23 49.42 30.25 -2.30
N SER A 24 49.06 29.09 -2.87
CA SER A 24 47.73 28.86 -3.44
C SER A 24 46.68 29.27 -2.40
N ALA A 25 45.77 30.18 -2.76
CA ALA A 25 44.64 30.48 -1.90
C ALA A 25 43.84 29.18 -1.66
N ALA A 26 43.70 28.78 -0.40
CA ALA A 26 42.89 27.63 -0.04
C ALA A 26 41.41 28.00 -0.25
N TYR A 27 40.88 27.67 -1.43
CA TYR A 27 39.46 27.76 -1.69
C TYR A 27 38.73 26.75 -0.80
N ALA A 28 37.71 27.22 -0.07
CA ALA A 28 36.86 26.32 0.70
C ALA A 28 36.08 25.42 -0.25
N ALA A 29 36.09 24.11 0.01
CA ALA A 29 35.31 23.14 -0.76
C ALA A 29 33.81 23.51 -0.72
N THR A 30 33.16 23.45 -1.88
CA THR A 30 31.75 23.80 -2.05
C THR A 30 30.87 22.69 -1.48
N THR A 31 29.86 23.04 -0.67
CA THR A 31 28.89 22.04 -0.20
C THR A 31 27.91 21.69 -1.34
N PRO A 32 27.86 20.43 -1.80
CA PRO A 32 26.91 20.00 -2.82
C PRO A 32 25.50 19.86 -2.25
N THR A 33 24.49 19.70 -3.11
CA THR A 33 23.12 19.39 -2.68
C THR A 33 22.82 17.90 -2.82
N LEU A 34 21.96 17.38 -1.94
CA LEU A 34 21.46 16.01 -1.95
C LEU A 34 19.99 15.99 -1.53
N VAL A 35 19.11 15.42 -2.36
CA VAL A 35 17.67 15.32 -2.08
C VAL A 35 17.24 13.86 -2.17
N VAL A 36 16.50 13.38 -1.17
CA VAL A 36 15.94 12.01 -1.12
C VAL A 36 14.46 12.03 -1.49
N SER A 37 14.04 11.04 -2.28
CA SER A 37 12.68 10.85 -2.79
C SER A 37 12.34 9.35 -2.92
N GLY A 38 11.07 9.03 -3.17
CA GLY A 38 10.59 7.64 -3.28
C GLY A 38 10.31 7.01 -1.91
N GLY A 39 10.58 5.71 -1.76
CA GLY A 39 10.48 4.99 -0.47
C GLY A 39 9.06 4.62 0.00
N SER A 40 8.00 5.26 -0.49
CA SER A 40 6.62 4.87 -0.19
C SER A 40 6.29 3.49 -0.77
N THR A 41 5.96 2.52 0.08
CA THR A 41 5.53 1.17 -0.30
C THR A 41 4.52 0.58 0.70
N VAL A 42 4.10 -0.66 0.46
CA VAL A 42 3.29 -1.48 1.37
C VAL A 42 4.21 -2.44 2.11
N PHE A 43 4.04 -2.55 3.43
CA PHE A 43 4.78 -3.50 4.27
C PHE A 43 4.50 -4.95 3.84
N GLY A 44 5.57 -5.75 3.70
CA GLY A 44 5.49 -7.16 3.31
C GLY A 44 5.31 -7.43 1.81
N LEU A 45 5.36 -6.40 0.95
CA LEU A 45 5.41 -6.54 -0.51
C LEU A 45 6.83 -6.24 -1.05
N ASP A 46 6.94 -6.06 -2.37
CA ASP A 46 8.19 -5.80 -3.07
C ASP A 46 9.00 -4.61 -2.49
N PRO A 47 10.34 -4.64 -2.60
CA PRO A 47 11.20 -3.56 -2.12
C PRO A 47 10.82 -2.19 -2.70
N ALA A 48 10.79 -1.17 -1.84
CA ALA A 48 10.71 0.21 -2.26
C ALA A 48 12.02 0.66 -2.92
N VAL A 49 11.92 1.58 -3.88
CA VAL A 49 13.09 2.29 -4.40
C VAL A 49 13.22 3.65 -3.72
N ILE A 50 14.31 3.85 -2.98
CA ILE A 50 14.74 5.16 -2.48
C ILE A 50 15.64 5.77 -3.54
N THR A 51 15.37 7.00 -3.97
CA THR A 51 16.16 7.71 -4.99
C THR A 51 16.79 8.95 -4.37
N ALA A 52 18.11 9.06 -4.47
CA ALA A 52 18.85 10.25 -4.10
C ALA A 52 19.35 10.97 -5.36
N THR A 53 19.11 12.27 -5.43
CA THR A 53 19.57 13.15 -6.51
C THR A 53 20.58 14.14 -5.94
N ALA A 54 21.78 14.19 -6.53
CA ALA A 54 22.91 15.00 -6.11
C ALA A 54 23.25 16.09 -7.16
N SER A 55 23.93 17.15 -6.72
CA SER A 55 24.50 18.18 -7.61
C SER A 55 25.88 17.84 -8.17
N THR A 56 26.52 16.77 -7.69
CA THR A 56 27.84 16.30 -8.14
C THR A 56 27.89 14.77 -8.11
N ALA A 57 28.83 14.17 -8.83
CA ALA A 57 29.04 12.73 -8.83
C ALA A 57 29.69 12.26 -7.51
N GLY A 58 29.30 11.09 -7.02
CA GLY A 58 29.85 10.52 -5.79
C GLY A 58 29.24 9.18 -5.41
N ALA A 59 29.51 8.76 -4.17
CA ALA A 59 28.87 7.60 -3.55
C ALA A 59 27.83 8.08 -2.52
N VAL A 60 26.63 7.49 -2.56
CA VAL A 60 25.52 7.80 -1.66
C VAL A 60 25.27 6.61 -0.73
N LYS A 61 25.29 6.90 0.57
CA LYS A 61 24.94 5.97 1.64
C LYS A 61 23.52 6.23 2.12
N PHE A 62 22.65 5.21 2.07
CA PHE A 62 21.23 5.36 2.42
C PHE A 62 20.93 4.86 3.84
N TYR A 63 19.97 5.52 4.50
CA TYR A 63 19.52 5.18 5.84
C TYR A 63 17.98 5.13 5.91
N ALA A 64 17.47 4.22 6.72
CA ALA A 64 16.06 4.11 7.10
C ALA A 64 15.96 3.92 8.61
N ALA A 65 15.18 4.76 9.30
CA ALA A 65 15.08 4.80 10.77
C ALA A 65 16.46 4.84 11.46
N ASP A 66 17.34 5.71 10.95
CA ASP A 66 18.74 5.91 11.38
C ASP A 66 19.71 4.71 11.21
N ALA A 67 19.21 3.52 10.86
CA ALA A 67 20.03 2.40 10.42
C ALA A 67 20.44 2.53 8.95
N VAL A 68 21.63 2.03 8.59
CA VAL A 68 22.07 1.96 7.18
C VAL A 68 21.24 0.91 6.46
N VAL A 69 20.78 1.19 5.25
CA VAL A 69 20.09 0.19 4.42
C VAL A 69 21.11 -0.79 3.85
N THR A 70 20.96 -2.07 4.20
CA THR A 70 21.82 -3.18 3.74
C THR A 70 21.91 -3.24 2.22
N GLY A 71 23.12 -3.25 1.67
CA GLY A 71 23.38 -3.21 0.23
C GLY A 71 23.35 -1.81 -0.38
N CYS A 72 23.16 -0.77 0.44
CA CYS A 72 23.16 0.64 0.04
C CYS A 72 24.16 1.48 0.84
N GLU A 73 25.27 0.88 1.28
CA GLU A 73 26.32 1.50 2.08
C GLU A 73 27.14 2.52 1.28
N ALA A 74 27.28 2.31 -0.04
CA ALA A 74 28.01 3.17 -0.97
C ALA A 74 27.51 2.98 -2.42
N VAL A 75 26.31 3.49 -2.73
CA VAL A 75 25.73 3.43 -4.08
C VAL A 75 26.29 4.57 -4.93
N ALA A 76 27.01 4.25 -6.00
CA ALA A 76 27.48 5.27 -6.93
C ALA A 76 26.31 6.02 -7.59
N THR A 77 26.44 7.34 -7.75
CA THR A 77 25.56 8.09 -8.65
C THR A 77 25.82 7.71 -10.11
N THR A 78 24.89 8.02 -11.00
CA THR A 78 25.20 8.19 -12.43
C THR A 78 26.39 9.16 -12.62
N THR A 79 27.08 9.04 -13.76
CA THR A 79 28.27 9.84 -14.09
C THR A 79 27.96 11.18 -14.79
N VAL A 80 26.70 11.42 -15.13
CA VAL A 80 26.21 12.64 -15.78
C VAL A 80 24.94 13.14 -15.09
N THR A 81 24.67 14.43 -15.21
CA THR A 81 23.49 15.09 -14.63
C THR A 81 22.17 14.56 -15.23
N PRO A 82 21.12 14.32 -14.41
CA PRO A 82 21.10 14.41 -12.95
C PRO A 82 21.90 13.26 -12.32
N PHE A 83 22.75 13.59 -11.33
CA PHE A 83 23.55 12.59 -10.61
C PHE A 83 22.65 11.82 -9.65
N VAL A 84 22.22 10.62 -10.03
CA VAL A 84 21.19 9.84 -9.33
C VAL A 84 21.76 8.54 -8.81
N ALA A 85 21.55 8.26 -7.52
CA ALA A 85 21.75 6.96 -6.90
C ALA A 85 20.39 6.37 -6.50
N LYS A 86 20.24 5.03 -6.62
CA LYS A 86 19.02 4.31 -6.26
C LYS A 86 19.32 3.16 -5.33
N CYS A 87 18.56 3.07 -4.25
CA CYS A 87 18.64 2.00 -3.25
C CYS A 87 17.34 1.20 -3.23
N SER A 88 17.47 -0.13 -3.20
CA SER A 88 16.34 -1.05 -2.97
C SER A 88 16.21 -1.31 -1.46
N TRP A 89 15.03 -1.08 -0.90
CA TRP A 89 14.80 -1.12 0.54
C TRP A 89 13.49 -1.84 0.88
N VAL A 90 13.56 -2.83 1.78
CA VAL A 90 12.38 -3.49 2.35
C VAL A 90 12.13 -2.91 3.75
N PRO A 91 10.95 -2.31 4.03
CA PRO A 91 10.63 -1.82 5.37
C PRO A 91 10.50 -2.95 6.40
N ALA A 92 11.10 -2.76 7.57
CA ALA A 92 11.00 -3.70 8.68
C ALA A 92 9.65 -3.67 9.41
N ALA A 93 8.88 -2.59 9.25
CA ALA A 93 7.54 -2.43 9.81
C ALA A 93 6.68 -1.49 8.95
N ALA A 94 5.37 -1.51 9.17
CA ALA A 94 4.45 -0.48 8.66
C ALA A 94 4.43 0.75 9.58
N GLY A 95 3.96 1.89 9.07
CA GLY A 95 3.89 3.16 9.80
C GLY A 95 4.80 4.25 9.22
N ALA A 96 5.11 5.28 10.00
CA ALA A 96 6.03 6.32 9.58
C ALA A 96 7.48 5.82 9.63
N THR A 97 8.27 6.13 8.60
CA THR A 97 9.71 5.83 8.58
C THR A 97 10.48 7.04 8.04
N ALA A 98 11.52 7.45 8.76
CA ALA A 98 12.44 8.49 8.31
C ALA A 98 13.49 7.89 7.37
N LEU A 99 13.59 8.45 6.16
CA LEU A 99 14.61 8.14 5.17
C LEU A 99 15.56 9.33 5.03
N LYS A 100 16.86 9.06 4.94
CA LYS A 100 17.91 10.06 4.67
C LYS A 100 19.08 9.42 3.94
N ALA A 101 19.96 10.23 3.38
CA ALA A 101 21.18 9.76 2.74
C ALA A 101 22.36 10.70 3.00
N THR A 102 23.58 10.17 2.93
CA THR A 102 24.84 10.94 2.95
C THR A 102 25.53 10.78 1.61
N LEU A 103 25.94 11.88 0.98
CA LEU A 103 26.76 11.90 -0.24
C LEU A 103 28.22 12.14 0.13
N THR A 104 29.10 11.28 -0.37
CA THR A 104 30.54 11.51 -0.44
C THR A 104 30.90 11.79 -1.91
N PRO A 105 31.23 13.04 -2.29
CA PRO A 105 31.63 13.38 -3.65
C PRO A 105 32.86 12.60 -4.11
N THR A 106 32.96 12.34 -5.41
CA THR A 106 34.20 11.78 -6.00
C THR A 106 35.32 12.81 -5.98
N ASP A 107 34.99 14.08 -6.21
CA ASP A 107 35.93 15.21 -6.10
C ASP A 107 35.88 15.81 -4.69
N VAL A 108 36.60 15.16 -3.77
CA VAL A 108 36.73 15.59 -2.37
C VAL A 108 37.62 16.82 -2.18
N ALA A 109 38.31 17.29 -3.23
CA ALA A 109 39.11 18.51 -3.16
C ALA A 109 38.22 19.75 -3.36
N ASN A 110 37.25 19.67 -4.27
CA ASN A 110 36.34 20.77 -4.55
C ASN A 110 34.99 20.67 -3.82
N PHE A 111 34.60 19.50 -3.28
CA PHE A 111 33.31 19.31 -2.61
C PHE A 111 33.39 18.59 -1.26
N THR A 112 32.64 19.06 -0.27
CA THR A 112 32.47 18.39 1.03
C THR A 112 31.42 17.28 0.98
N ALA A 113 31.49 16.31 1.89
CA ALA A 113 30.34 15.43 2.15
C ALA A 113 29.11 16.24 2.62
N VAL A 114 27.91 15.72 2.37
CA VAL A 114 26.64 16.37 2.76
C VAL A 114 25.56 15.33 3.08
N ASP A 115 24.70 15.63 4.04
CA ASP A 115 23.48 14.86 4.34
C ASP A 115 22.25 15.45 3.63
N SER A 116 21.31 14.60 3.27
CA SER A 116 20.02 15.01 2.70
C SER A 116 19.08 15.59 3.74
N ASN A 117 18.00 16.22 3.26
CA ASN A 117 16.79 16.37 4.08
C ASN A 117 16.30 14.99 4.58
N VAL A 118 15.63 14.98 5.74
CA VAL A 118 14.89 13.79 6.19
C VAL A 118 13.56 13.73 5.44
N LEU A 119 13.29 12.62 4.76
CA LEU A 119 12.02 12.31 4.13
C LEU A 119 11.24 11.34 5.01
N THR A 120 10.15 11.78 5.62
CA THR A 120 9.23 10.89 6.33
C THR A 120 8.25 10.26 5.36
N VAL A 121 8.40 8.96 5.08
CA VAL A 121 7.45 8.17 4.30
C VAL A 121 6.46 7.46 5.21
N LYS A 122 5.24 7.22 4.72
CA LYS A 122 4.25 6.38 5.41
C LYS A 122 4.17 5.03 4.70
N ILE A 123 4.74 4.00 5.32
CA ILE A 123 4.64 2.62 4.87
C ILE A 123 3.23 2.12 5.18
N GLY A 124 2.49 1.75 4.13
CA GLY A 124 1.13 1.25 4.25
C GLY A 124 1.11 -0.16 4.83
N LEU A 125 0.12 -0.45 5.66
CA LEU A 125 -0.39 -1.82 5.74
C LEU A 125 -1.22 -2.08 4.48
N ALA A 126 -1.21 -3.30 3.97
CA ALA A 126 -2.19 -3.70 2.97
C ALA A 126 -3.60 -3.46 3.53
N VAL A 127 -4.47 -2.78 2.78
CA VAL A 127 -5.87 -2.53 3.16
C VAL A 127 -6.64 -3.84 3.38
N GLN A 128 -6.19 -4.91 2.72
CA GLN A 128 -6.72 -6.27 2.82
C GLN A 128 -6.29 -6.99 4.11
N GLY A 129 -5.42 -6.39 4.93
CA GLY A 129 -4.84 -7.02 6.12
C GLY A 129 -3.75 -8.04 5.78
N VAL A 130 -3.51 -8.99 6.70
CA VAL A 130 -2.88 -10.27 6.33
C VAL A 130 -3.78 -10.93 5.29
N ILE A 131 -3.21 -11.51 4.23
CA ILE A 131 -3.97 -12.22 3.20
C ILE A 131 -4.58 -13.49 3.82
N SER A 132 -5.76 -13.32 4.43
CA SER A 132 -6.68 -14.42 4.71
C SER A 132 -7.17 -14.99 3.38
N PRO A 133 -7.47 -16.29 3.29
CA PRO A 133 -8.08 -16.86 2.10
C PRO A 133 -9.37 -16.15 1.69
N ILE A 134 -10.10 -15.55 2.63
CA ILE A 134 -11.30 -14.77 2.34
C ILE A 134 -10.91 -13.31 2.10
N HIS A 135 -10.90 -12.91 0.83
CA HIS A 135 -10.83 -11.52 0.42
C HIS A 135 -12.21 -10.88 0.56
N LEU A 136 -12.32 -9.74 1.24
CA LEU A 136 -13.56 -8.98 1.36
C LEU A 136 -13.45 -7.61 0.70
N TYR A 137 -14.54 -7.17 0.09
CA TYR A 137 -14.80 -5.78 -0.22
C TYR A 137 -16.04 -5.34 0.53
N VAL A 138 -15.99 -4.13 1.09
CA VAL A 138 -17.07 -3.54 1.87
C VAL A 138 -17.36 -2.16 1.32
N ASP A 139 -18.63 -1.90 1.00
CA ASP A 139 -19.13 -0.55 0.79
C ASP A 139 -20.30 -0.24 1.73
N THR A 140 -20.62 1.04 1.83
CA THR A 140 -21.80 1.54 2.53
C THR A 140 -22.66 2.35 1.58
N VAL A 141 -23.96 2.13 1.66
CA VAL A 141 -24.97 2.87 0.90
C VAL A 141 -26.09 3.38 1.80
N LEU A 142 -26.76 4.41 1.32
CA LEU A 142 -27.89 5.04 2.00
C LEU A 142 -29.22 4.38 1.60
N ALA A 143 -29.97 3.91 2.60
CA ALA A 143 -31.31 3.35 2.45
C ALA A 143 -32.44 4.33 2.84
N SER A 144 -32.31 5.61 2.46
CA SER A 144 -33.38 6.60 2.60
C SER A 144 -34.31 6.61 1.38
N GLY A 145 -35.51 7.19 1.54
CA GLY A 145 -36.31 7.64 0.40
C GLY A 145 -35.65 8.80 -0.36
N SER A 146 -36.19 9.14 -1.51
CA SER A 146 -35.70 10.21 -2.41
C SER A 146 -36.17 11.62 -2.04
N SER A 147 -36.92 11.79 -0.95
CA SER A 147 -37.51 13.07 -0.54
C SER A 147 -37.47 13.29 0.98
N GLY A 148 -37.63 14.55 1.40
CA GLY A 148 -37.61 14.98 2.79
C GLY A 148 -36.21 15.25 3.37
N PRO A 149 -36.11 15.69 4.64
CA PRO A 149 -34.83 16.14 5.25
C PRO A 149 -33.73 15.08 5.36
N LEU A 150 -34.07 13.80 5.19
CA LEU A 150 -33.13 12.67 5.25
C LEU A 150 -32.77 12.11 3.87
N ALA A 151 -33.21 12.74 2.78
CA ALA A 151 -32.93 12.30 1.42
C ALA A 151 -31.43 12.40 1.05
N PRO A 152 -30.95 11.62 0.05
CA PRO A 152 -29.60 11.78 -0.46
C PRO A 152 -29.48 13.13 -1.17
N ARG A 153 -28.38 13.87 -0.94
CA ARG A 153 -28.13 15.17 -1.59
C ARG A 153 -28.20 15.12 -3.13
N PHE A 154 -27.93 13.97 -3.72
CA PHE A 154 -27.96 13.75 -5.17
C PHE A 154 -29.18 12.95 -5.66
N GLY A 155 -30.22 12.76 -4.82
CA GLY A 155 -31.50 12.14 -5.21
C GLY A 155 -31.48 10.62 -5.45
N VAL A 156 -30.31 9.99 -5.53
CA VAL A 156 -30.16 8.54 -5.74
C VAL A 156 -29.93 7.82 -4.41
N SER A 157 -30.86 6.99 -3.98
CA SER A 157 -30.63 6.00 -2.92
C SER A 157 -29.76 4.85 -3.47
N CYS A 158 -29.10 4.09 -2.60
CA CYS A 158 -28.18 3.00 -2.97
C CYS A 158 -26.86 3.41 -3.68
N ALA A 159 -26.51 4.70 -3.76
CA ALA A 159 -25.16 5.14 -4.13
C ALA A 159 -24.15 4.87 -3.00
N ILE A 160 -22.90 4.51 -3.37
CA ILE A 160 -21.80 4.33 -2.39
C ILE A 160 -21.46 5.68 -1.77
N THR A 161 -21.52 5.75 -0.43
CA THR A 161 -21.18 6.94 0.36
C THR A 161 -20.56 6.54 1.69
N SER A 162 -19.60 7.32 2.16
CA SER A 162 -19.04 7.24 3.50
C SER A 162 -19.64 8.27 4.46
N GLN A 163 -20.54 9.15 4.00
CA GLN A 163 -21.09 10.27 4.78
C GLN A 163 -22.60 10.12 4.95
N PHE A 164 -23.05 10.21 6.20
CA PHE A 164 -24.44 10.02 6.62
C PHE A 164 -24.84 11.06 7.66
N ILE A 165 -26.12 11.41 7.75
CA ILE A 165 -26.68 12.23 8.84
C ILE A 165 -27.54 11.37 9.78
N ILE A 166 -27.55 11.71 11.06
CA ILE A 166 -28.33 10.99 12.08
C ILE A 166 -29.82 10.93 11.72
N GLY A 167 -30.40 9.73 11.83
CA GLY A 167 -31.75 9.41 11.35
C GLY A 167 -31.75 8.63 10.03
N GLN A 168 -30.66 8.66 9.25
CA GLN A 168 -30.49 7.80 8.08
C GLN A 168 -30.16 6.36 8.45
N THR A 169 -30.51 5.42 7.57
CA THR A 169 -30.12 4.01 7.69
C THR A 169 -28.92 3.74 6.80
N ILE A 170 -27.85 3.25 7.42
CA ILE A 170 -26.61 2.83 6.76
C ILE A 170 -26.77 1.35 6.41
N VAL A 171 -26.58 1.01 5.13
CA VAL A 171 -26.55 -0.36 4.66
C VAL A 171 -25.13 -0.69 4.22
N PHE A 172 -24.51 -1.65 4.91
CA PHE A 172 -23.24 -2.22 4.52
C PHE A 172 -23.49 -3.33 3.51
N ARG A 173 -22.85 -3.26 2.34
CA ARG A 173 -22.84 -4.35 1.36
C ARG A 173 -21.45 -4.93 1.31
N VAL A 174 -21.37 -6.25 1.36
CA VAL A 174 -20.11 -6.99 1.36
C VAL A 174 -20.17 -8.06 0.28
N TYR A 175 -19.16 -8.08 -0.59
CA TYR A 175 -18.85 -9.24 -1.40
C TYR A 175 -17.50 -9.80 -0.96
N ALA A 176 -17.34 -11.12 -1.07
CA ALA A 176 -16.12 -11.78 -0.67
C ALA A 176 -15.85 -13.02 -1.53
N ASN A 177 -14.58 -13.40 -1.63
CA ASN A 177 -14.10 -14.53 -2.42
C ASN A 177 -13.10 -15.35 -1.61
N ASN A 178 -13.19 -16.67 -1.67
CA ASN A 178 -12.30 -17.59 -0.97
C ASN A 178 -11.22 -18.16 -1.91
N ALA A 179 -9.98 -17.69 -1.73
CA ALA A 179 -8.80 -18.08 -2.49
C ALA A 179 -8.45 -19.57 -2.36
N ASP A 180 -8.62 -20.19 -1.18
CA ASP A 180 -8.39 -21.63 -0.98
C ASP A 180 -9.35 -22.50 -1.82
N LEU A 181 -10.51 -21.93 -2.18
CA LEU A 181 -11.51 -22.54 -3.05
C LEU A 181 -11.38 -22.06 -4.51
N GLY A 182 -10.22 -21.50 -4.89
CA GLY A 182 -9.95 -21.01 -6.25
C GLY A 182 -10.65 -19.69 -6.58
N GLY A 183 -10.89 -18.84 -5.58
CA GLY A 183 -11.60 -17.56 -5.73
C GLY A 183 -13.12 -17.68 -5.70
N ALA A 184 -13.66 -18.81 -5.23
CA ALA A 184 -15.11 -19.03 -5.14
C ALA A 184 -15.81 -17.92 -4.35
N VAL A 185 -16.94 -17.42 -4.88
CA VAL A 185 -17.76 -16.39 -4.22
C VAL A 185 -18.26 -16.91 -2.87
N MET A 186 -18.17 -16.10 -1.83
CA MET A 186 -18.72 -16.39 -0.51
C MET A 186 -20.23 -16.13 -0.51
N ASP A 187 -21.03 -17.20 -0.50
CA ASP A 187 -22.49 -17.17 -0.50
C ASP A 187 -23.06 -18.07 0.63
N SER A 188 -24.38 -18.21 0.72
CA SER A 188 -25.02 -19.02 1.76
C SER A 188 -24.70 -20.53 1.68
N SER A 189 -24.17 -21.03 0.55
CA SER A 189 -23.76 -22.42 0.39
C SER A 189 -22.45 -22.73 1.13
N ASN A 190 -21.50 -21.77 1.17
CA ASN A 190 -20.15 -21.97 1.70
C ASN A 190 -19.76 -21.05 2.88
N THR A 191 -20.59 -20.06 3.23
CA THR A 191 -20.39 -19.18 4.39
C THR A 191 -21.12 -19.74 5.62
N ALA A 192 -20.42 -19.88 6.75
CA ALA A 192 -21.00 -20.26 8.04
C ALA A 192 -21.59 -19.05 8.77
N GLU A 193 -20.82 -17.97 8.84
CA GLU A 193 -21.21 -16.71 9.49
C GLU A 193 -20.75 -15.49 8.68
N ALA A 194 -21.55 -14.44 8.70
CA ALA A 194 -21.18 -13.12 8.21
C ALA A 194 -21.81 -12.07 9.14
N TYR A 195 -21.00 -11.19 9.71
CA TYR A 195 -21.46 -10.18 10.67
C TYR A 195 -20.58 -8.92 10.67
N ILE A 196 -21.14 -7.86 11.25
CA ILE A 196 -20.46 -6.57 11.46
C ILE A 196 -20.47 -6.25 12.95
N GLU A 197 -19.29 -5.91 13.48
CA GLU A 197 -19.11 -5.32 14.80
C GLU A 197 -18.93 -3.82 14.62
N VAL A 198 -19.74 -3.02 15.32
CA VAL A 198 -19.69 -1.54 15.28
C VAL A 198 -19.41 -1.04 16.69
N ALA A 199 -18.40 -0.17 16.85
CA ALA A 199 -18.05 0.37 18.16
C ALA A 199 -19.26 1.12 18.77
N GLY A 200 -19.64 0.76 20.00
CA GLY A 200 -20.83 1.31 20.65
C GLY A 200 -22.15 0.58 20.35
N VAL A 201 -22.16 -0.43 19.49
CA VAL A 201 -23.28 -1.38 19.33
C VAL A 201 -22.89 -2.68 20.05
N PRO A 202 -23.67 -3.14 21.05
CA PRO A 202 -23.30 -4.32 21.85
C PRO A 202 -23.45 -5.62 21.05
N ASP A 203 -24.47 -5.71 20.20
CA ASP A 203 -24.79 -6.90 19.42
C ASP A 203 -24.14 -6.88 18.03
N LYS A 204 -23.67 -8.04 17.58
CA LYS A 204 -23.18 -8.22 16.22
C LYS A 204 -24.33 -8.07 15.22
N ILE A 205 -24.16 -7.19 14.23
CA ILE A 205 -25.11 -7.03 13.12
C ILE A 205 -24.92 -8.23 12.20
N LYS A 206 -25.75 -9.25 12.36
CA LYS A 206 -25.78 -10.42 11.47
C LYS A 206 -26.16 -10.00 10.05
N MET A 207 -25.43 -10.49 9.06
CA MET A 207 -25.66 -10.17 7.66
C MET A 207 -26.53 -11.22 6.96
N SER A 208 -27.28 -10.79 5.95
CA SER A 208 -28.07 -11.65 5.06
C SER A 208 -27.55 -11.59 3.62
N TYR A 209 -27.41 -12.74 2.96
CA TYR A 209 -27.09 -12.78 1.53
C TYR A 209 -28.38 -12.64 0.72
N GLY A 210 -28.44 -11.65 -0.16
CA GLY A 210 -29.65 -11.36 -0.94
C GLY A 210 -29.35 -10.74 -2.30
N ASN A 211 -30.29 -10.93 -3.23
CA ASN A 211 -30.26 -10.31 -4.57
C ASN A 211 -30.93 -8.93 -4.51
N HIS A 212 -30.26 -7.93 -5.09
CA HIS A 212 -30.76 -6.59 -5.31
C HIS A 212 -30.53 -6.19 -6.77
N SER A 213 -31.60 -6.25 -7.57
CA SER A 213 -31.60 -5.87 -9.00
C SER A 213 -30.58 -6.63 -9.87
N GLY A 214 -30.36 -7.92 -9.60
CA GLY A 214 -29.48 -8.79 -10.39
C GLY A 214 -28.06 -8.94 -9.84
N VAL A 215 -27.69 -8.19 -8.80
CA VAL A 215 -26.42 -8.34 -8.07
C VAL A 215 -26.73 -8.85 -6.67
N ALA A 216 -25.94 -9.81 -6.16
CA ALA A 216 -26.11 -10.36 -4.82
C ALA A 216 -24.93 -10.01 -3.92
N PHE A 217 -25.22 -9.68 -2.66
CA PHE A 217 -24.23 -9.32 -1.65
C PHE A 217 -24.73 -9.65 -0.24
N TRP A 218 -23.79 -9.76 0.70
CA TRP A 218 -24.10 -9.82 2.12
C TRP A 218 -24.46 -8.42 2.60
N THR A 219 -25.59 -8.30 3.29
CA THR A 219 -26.18 -7.03 3.70
C THR A 219 -26.26 -6.95 5.22
N GLY A 220 -25.68 -5.90 5.81
CA GLY A 220 -25.84 -5.55 7.22
C GLY A 220 -26.47 -4.16 7.33
N ILE A 221 -27.31 -3.94 8.34
CA ILE A 221 -28.09 -2.69 8.50
C ILE A 221 -27.78 -2.05 9.84
N LEU A 222 -27.40 -0.77 9.83
CA LEU A 222 -27.26 0.09 11.01
C LEU A 222 -28.22 1.26 10.90
N ALA A 223 -29.32 1.18 11.65
CA ALA A 223 -30.27 2.29 11.79
C ALA A 223 -29.73 3.34 12.75
N THR A 224 -29.60 4.59 12.30
CA THR A 224 -29.15 5.70 13.15
C THR A 224 -30.34 6.55 13.65
N GLY A 225 -30.16 7.24 14.78
CA GLY A 225 -31.19 8.08 15.37
C GLY A 225 -30.94 8.35 16.85
N THR A 226 -31.60 9.35 17.41
CA THR A 226 -31.43 9.79 18.81
C THR A 226 -32.16 8.91 19.83
N VAL A 227 -33.06 8.03 19.40
CA VAL A 227 -33.88 7.17 20.26
C VAL A 227 -33.35 5.74 20.23
N ALA A 228 -33.08 5.18 21.41
CA ALA A 228 -32.66 3.79 21.58
C ALA A 228 -33.67 2.81 20.93
N PRO A 229 -33.22 1.69 20.32
CA PRO A 229 -31.85 1.16 20.30
C PRO A 229 -31.00 1.65 19.10
N LYS A 230 -31.35 2.78 18.47
CA LYS A 230 -30.62 3.28 17.29
C LYS A 230 -29.24 3.84 17.64
N TYR A 231 -28.32 3.76 16.69
CA TYR A 231 -26.97 4.30 16.84
C TYR A 231 -26.96 5.84 16.70
N SER A 232 -26.31 6.53 17.63
CA SER A 232 -26.36 8.00 17.75
C SER A 232 -24.99 8.69 17.84
N THR A 233 -23.89 7.95 17.99
CA THR A 233 -22.55 8.53 18.17
C THR A 233 -22.07 9.18 16.87
N LEU A 234 -21.95 10.51 16.90
CA LEU A 234 -21.46 11.33 15.79
C LEU A 234 -19.95 11.18 15.60
N GLY A 235 -19.47 11.50 14.40
CA GLY A 235 -18.08 11.34 13.99
C GLY A 235 -17.83 10.00 13.28
N LEU A 236 -16.59 9.52 13.35
CA LEU A 236 -16.17 8.28 12.68
C LEU A 236 -16.86 7.06 13.29
N ILE A 237 -17.60 6.32 12.47
CA ILE A 237 -18.10 4.99 12.81
C ILE A 237 -16.96 4.00 12.63
N SER A 238 -16.41 3.51 13.73
CA SER A 238 -15.44 2.42 13.73
C SER A 238 -16.16 1.08 13.67
N TYR A 239 -15.90 0.27 12.64
CA TYR A 239 -16.53 -1.03 12.44
C TYR A 239 -15.58 -2.06 11.81
N LYS A 240 -15.87 -3.33 12.03
CA LYS A 240 -15.16 -4.49 11.49
C LYS A 240 -16.15 -5.50 10.94
N VAL A 241 -15.95 -5.93 9.71
CA VAL A 241 -16.70 -7.01 9.05
C VAL A 241 -15.94 -8.32 9.27
N THR A 242 -16.64 -9.39 9.61
CA THR A 242 -16.09 -10.74 9.71
C THR A 242 -16.94 -11.71 8.89
N MET A 243 -16.28 -12.57 8.11
CA MET A 243 -16.90 -13.69 7.42
C MET A 243 -16.14 -14.99 7.73
N VAL A 244 -16.89 -16.05 8.04
CA VAL A 244 -16.36 -17.37 8.39
C VAL A 244 -16.87 -18.35 7.34
N ALA A 245 -15.96 -19.06 6.66
CA ALA A 245 -16.34 -20.15 5.76
C ALA A 245 -16.84 -21.37 6.56
N LYS A 246 -17.61 -22.24 5.92
CA LYS A 246 -17.95 -23.56 6.49
C LYS A 246 -16.72 -24.47 6.51
N ASP A 247 -16.66 -25.35 7.49
CA ASP A 247 -15.66 -26.41 7.55
C ASP A 247 -15.71 -27.29 6.29
N GLN A 248 -14.55 -27.62 5.74
CA GLN A 248 -14.40 -28.37 4.51
C GLN A 248 -14.13 -29.85 4.81
N THR A 249 -15.13 -30.70 4.56
CA THR A 249 -14.98 -32.17 4.57
C THR A 249 -14.45 -32.72 3.24
N LYS A 250 -14.39 -31.88 2.20
CA LYS A 250 -13.91 -32.24 0.86
C LYS A 250 -13.08 -31.10 0.28
N VAL A 251 -11.92 -31.40 -0.29
CA VAL A 251 -11.06 -30.41 -0.97
C VAL A 251 -10.61 -30.92 -2.34
N LYS A 252 -10.40 -29.99 -3.28
CA LYS A 252 -9.72 -30.29 -4.55
C LYS A 252 -8.23 -30.21 -4.33
N ILE A 253 -7.54 -31.33 -4.54
CA ILE A 253 -6.07 -31.35 -4.57
C ILE A 253 -5.57 -31.59 -5.99
N LEU A 254 -4.44 -31.00 -6.33
CA LEU A 254 -3.69 -31.42 -7.51
C LEU A 254 -3.14 -32.84 -7.25
N SER A 255 -3.30 -33.72 -8.22
CA SER A 255 -2.85 -35.11 -8.16
C SER A 255 -2.27 -35.52 -9.50
N THR A 256 -1.36 -36.49 -9.51
CA THR A 256 -0.83 -37.05 -10.76
C THR A 256 -1.36 -38.46 -10.98
N LYS A 257 -1.66 -38.79 -12.23
CA LYS A 257 -1.92 -40.17 -12.67
C LYS A 257 -1.03 -40.51 -13.85
N LEU A 258 -0.67 -41.78 -13.96
CA LEU A 258 -0.03 -42.31 -15.17
C LEU A 258 -1.09 -42.53 -16.23
N VAL A 259 -0.89 -41.95 -17.41
CA VAL A 259 -1.70 -42.17 -18.61
C VAL A 259 -0.78 -42.78 -19.66
N ALA A 260 -1.28 -43.74 -20.45
CA ALA A 260 -0.50 -44.27 -21.58
C ALA A 260 -0.28 -43.14 -22.59
N LYS A 261 0.99 -42.81 -22.85
CA LYS A 261 1.37 -41.74 -23.78
C LYS A 261 0.82 -42.07 -25.16
N LYS A 262 0.20 -41.08 -25.81
CA LYS A 262 -0.34 -41.24 -27.17
C LYS A 262 0.31 -40.27 -28.14
N VAL A 263 0.53 -40.75 -29.36
CA VAL A 263 0.84 -39.95 -30.55
C VAL A 263 -0.14 -40.40 -31.63
N ASP A 264 -0.81 -39.45 -32.28
CA ASP A 264 -1.86 -39.70 -33.29
C ASP A 264 -2.95 -40.70 -32.82
N GLY A 265 -3.34 -40.60 -31.54
CA GLY A 265 -4.32 -41.47 -30.90
C GLY A 265 -3.84 -42.88 -30.53
N LYS A 266 -2.70 -43.34 -31.09
CA LYS A 266 -2.08 -44.65 -30.83
C LYS A 266 -1.18 -44.61 -29.60
N ARG A 267 -1.09 -45.72 -28.85
CA ARG A 267 -0.19 -45.83 -27.69
C ARG A 267 1.26 -45.86 -28.14
N VAL A 268 2.11 -45.08 -27.49
CA VAL A 268 3.57 -45.16 -27.68
C VAL A 268 4.09 -46.42 -26.99
N MET A 269 4.85 -47.22 -27.71
CA MET A 269 5.47 -48.45 -27.23
C MET A 269 6.99 -48.35 -27.43
N VAL A 270 7.77 -48.79 -26.44
CA VAL A 270 9.22 -48.95 -26.50
C VAL A 270 9.54 -50.33 -25.95
N ASP A 271 10.33 -51.12 -26.67
CA ASP A 271 10.69 -52.51 -26.32
C ASP A 271 9.49 -53.39 -25.95
N GLY A 272 8.39 -53.25 -26.70
CA GLY A 272 7.13 -53.98 -26.47
C GLY A 272 6.33 -53.53 -25.23
N LYS A 273 6.79 -52.52 -24.49
CA LYS A 273 6.14 -51.98 -23.28
C LYS A 273 5.49 -50.62 -23.57
N THR A 274 4.32 -50.39 -22.98
CA THR A 274 3.63 -49.09 -23.08
C THR A 274 4.38 -48.01 -22.33
N VAL A 275 4.66 -46.89 -22.99
CA VAL A 275 5.21 -45.68 -22.36
C VAL A 275 4.09 -44.94 -21.64
N TYR A 276 4.32 -44.55 -20.39
CA TYR A 276 3.39 -43.76 -19.60
C TYR A 276 3.92 -42.35 -19.35
N GLU A 277 3.02 -41.38 -19.31
CA GLU A 277 3.31 -40.00 -18.91
C GLU A 277 2.51 -39.64 -17.64
N ARG A 278 3.08 -38.77 -16.80
CA ARG A 278 2.37 -38.24 -15.62
C ARG A 278 1.55 -37.03 -16.05
N VAL A 279 0.23 -37.15 -15.94
CA VAL A 279 -0.70 -36.03 -16.17
C VAL A 279 -1.21 -35.53 -14.83
N SER A 280 -1.07 -34.23 -14.60
CA SER A 280 -1.64 -33.54 -13.44
C SER A 280 -3.14 -33.31 -13.64
N TYR A 281 -3.95 -33.59 -12.63
CA TYR A 281 -5.39 -33.37 -12.62
C TYR A 281 -5.87 -33.02 -11.22
N TYR A 282 -6.97 -32.29 -11.10
CA TYR A 282 -7.61 -32.06 -9.81
C TYR A 282 -8.50 -33.24 -9.45
N ARG A 283 -8.37 -33.75 -8.22
CA ARG A 283 -9.31 -34.71 -7.64
C ARG A 283 -9.87 -34.18 -6.34
N THR A 284 -11.14 -34.46 -6.07
CA THR A 284 -11.75 -34.19 -4.77
C THR A 284 -11.38 -35.33 -3.80
N VAL A 285 -10.83 -35.00 -2.64
CA VAL A 285 -10.59 -35.94 -1.55
C VAL A 285 -11.42 -35.57 -0.32
N THR A 286 -11.88 -36.56 0.43
CA THR A 286 -12.46 -36.36 1.76
C THR A 286 -11.34 -36.11 2.78
N VAL A 287 -11.55 -35.18 3.70
CA VAL A 287 -10.61 -34.86 4.79
C VAL A 287 -11.26 -35.11 6.14
N THR A 288 -10.55 -35.80 7.03
CA THR A 288 -10.98 -36.12 8.39
C THR A 288 -9.80 -35.95 9.36
N PRO A 289 -9.91 -35.13 10.43
CA PRO A 289 -11.03 -34.23 10.73
C PRO A 289 -11.25 -33.19 9.62
N ALA A 290 -12.44 -32.61 9.56
CA ALA A 290 -12.75 -31.55 8.58
C ALA A 290 -11.80 -30.37 8.75
N LEU A 291 -11.34 -29.79 7.64
CA LEU A 291 -10.53 -28.58 7.68
C LEU A 291 -11.40 -27.42 8.16
N LYS A 292 -10.90 -26.67 9.15
CA LYS A 292 -11.63 -25.53 9.70
C LYS A 292 -11.81 -24.46 8.62
N GLY A 293 -13.02 -23.90 8.56
CA GLY A 293 -13.32 -22.82 7.63
C GLY A 293 -12.42 -21.60 7.87
N ALA A 294 -11.92 -21.01 6.79
CA ALA A 294 -11.15 -19.77 6.85
C ALA A 294 -11.97 -18.63 7.49
N VAL A 295 -11.28 -17.70 8.15
CA VAL A 295 -11.87 -16.48 8.73
C VAL A 295 -11.29 -15.26 8.03
N GLY A 296 -12.14 -14.51 7.35
CA GLY A 296 -11.80 -13.22 6.75
C GLY A 296 -12.29 -12.08 7.62
N THR A 297 -11.42 -11.11 7.87
CA THR A 297 -11.78 -9.88 8.60
C THR A 297 -11.39 -8.67 7.78
N TRP A 298 -12.28 -7.69 7.70
CA TRP A 298 -12.00 -6.39 7.09
C TRP A 298 -12.34 -5.28 8.08
N GLN A 299 -11.47 -4.28 8.18
CA GLN A 299 -11.69 -3.07 8.95
C GLN A 299 -11.20 -1.87 8.13
N SER A 300 -11.97 -0.79 8.14
CA SER A 300 -11.60 0.41 7.38
C SER A 300 -10.35 1.07 7.98
N ASN A 301 -9.23 1.03 7.26
CA ASN A 301 -7.98 1.72 7.60
C ASN A 301 -7.65 2.88 6.65
N PHE A 302 -8.65 3.34 5.88
CA PHE A 302 -8.54 4.49 4.99
C PHE A 302 -8.31 5.80 5.75
N THR A 303 -8.01 6.88 5.03
CA THR A 303 -7.98 8.22 5.62
C THR A 303 -9.35 8.57 6.22
N PRO A 304 -9.43 9.32 7.33
CA PRO A 304 -10.70 9.65 7.98
C PRO A 304 -11.77 10.24 7.05
N SER A 305 -11.36 11.03 6.05
CA SER A 305 -12.22 11.59 4.99
C SER A 305 -13.00 10.55 4.18
N SER A 306 -12.50 9.31 4.14
CA SER A 306 -13.01 8.19 3.35
C SER A 306 -13.55 7.05 4.23
N GLN A 307 -13.55 7.23 5.55
CA GLN A 307 -14.18 6.32 6.52
C GLN A 307 -15.64 6.71 6.75
N VAL A 308 -16.45 5.73 7.16
CA VAL A 308 -17.88 5.94 7.46
C VAL A 308 -18.02 6.94 8.60
N THR A 309 -18.73 8.03 8.35
CA THR A 309 -18.87 9.18 9.26
C THR A 309 -20.33 9.57 9.42
N LEU A 310 -20.78 9.74 10.67
CA LEU A 310 -22.11 10.19 11.03
C LEU A 310 -22.08 11.66 11.48
N TYR A 311 -22.87 12.49 10.81
CA TYR A 311 -23.03 13.91 11.12
C TYR A 311 -24.38 14.17 11.82
N ALA A 312 -24.48 15.30 12.50
CA ALA A 312 -25.78 15.83 12.91
C ALA A 312 -26.63 16.18 11.68
N VAL A 313 -27.95 16.31 11.86
CA VAL A 313 -28.80 16.95 10.85
C VAL A 313 -28.36 18.43 10.73
N PRO A 314 -28.21 18.99 9.51
CA PRO A 314 -27.94 20.41 9.34
C PRO A 314 -29.01 21.28 10.02
N ALA A 315 -28.58 22.39 10.62
CA ALA A 315 -29.46 23.43 11.17
C ALA A 315 -29.99 24.36 10.07
#